data_AF-A0A2V5Z2X2-F1
#
_entry.id   AF-A0A2V5Z2X2-F1
#
_cell.length_a   1.000
_cell.length_b   1.000
_cell.length_c   1.000
_cell.angle_alpha   90.00
_cell.angle_beta   90.00
_cell.angle_gamma   90.00
#
_symmetry.space_group_name_H-M   'P 1'
#
loop_
_entity.id
_entity.type
_entity.pdbx_description
1 polymer ?
#
loop_
_entity_poly.entity_id
_entity_poly.type
_entity_poly.pdbx_seq_one_letter_code
_entity_poly.pdbx_strand_id
1 'polypeptide(L)' 'ATLGLACLRLGRKQEALAAIREPRVTGVEPPGALAVRAAILAANGYEDGARNDARLLSAKPLLPEERALIAPLLQ' A
#
# COMPACT_ATOMS: atom_id res chain seq x y z
N ALA A 1 8.91 -1.05 -5.40
CA ALA A 1 7.96 -0.09 -4.78
C ALA A 1 7.92 1.27 -5.50
N THR A 2 9.01 1.72 -6.14
CA THR A 2 9.13 3.09 -6.69
C THR A 2 8.17 3.41 -7.83
N LEU A 3 7.95 2.48 -8.78
CA LEU A 3 7.08 2.72 -9.93
C LEU A 3 5.60 2.88 -9.53
N GLY A 4 5.06 1.96 -8.73
CA GLY A 4 3.66 2.03 -8.30
C GLY A 4 3.34 3.31 -7.51
N LEU A 5 4.24 3.73 -6.62
CA LEU A 5 4.09 4.99 -5.89
C LEU A 5 4.19 6.21 -6.81
N ALA A 6 5.09 6.20 -7.79
CA ALA A 6 5.20 7.27 -8.78
C ALA A 6 3.93 7.39 -9.63
N CYS A 7 3.40 6.27 -10.14
CA CYS A 7 2.14 6.23 -10.87
C CYS A 7 0.98 6.74 -10.02
N LEU A 8 0.92 6.36 -8.73
CA LEU A 8 -0.11 6.84 -7.80
C LEU A 8 -0.05 8.37 -7.62
N ARG A 9 1.16 8.93 -7.42
CA ARG A 9 1.35 10.39 -7.28
C ARG A 9 0.99 11.17 -8.56
N LEU A 10 1.14 10.54 -9.72
CA LEU A 10 0.73 11.09 -11.01
C LEU A 10 -0.76 10.86 -11.32
N GLY A 11 -1.54 10.28 -10.41
CA GLY A 11 -2.96 9.98 -10.63
C GLY A 11 -3.24 8.79 -11.55
N ARG A 12 -2.20 8.06 -11.98
CA ARG A 12 -2.27 6.90 -12.89
C ARG A 12 -2.59 5.62 -12.11
N LYS A 13 -3.80 5.58 -11.52
CA LYS A 13 -4.23 4.54 -10.56
C LYS A 13 -4.18 3.11 -11.11
N GLN A 14 -4.63 2.90 -12.35
CA GLN A 14 -4.63 1.58 -13.00
C GLN A 14 -3.21 1.06 -13.27
N GLU A 15 -2.30 1.95 -13.63
CA GLU A 15 -0.90 1.59 -13.83
C GLU A 15 -0.17 1.32 -12.52
N ALA A 16 -0.52 2.08 -11.48
CA ALA A 16 -0.06 1.79 -10.13
C ALA A 16 -0.52 0.39 -9.68
N LEU A 17 -1.76 0.03 -10.00
CA LEU A 17 -2.30 -1.31 -9.74
C LEU A 17 -1.58 -2.40 -10.54
N ALA A 18 -1.28 -2.16 -11.83
CA ALA A 18 -0.50 -3.09 -12.64
C ALA A 18 0.94 -3.26 -12.15
N ALA A 19 1.50 -2.23 -11.48
CA ALA A 19 2.86 -2.24 -10.94
C ALA A 19 3.00 -3.03 -9.63
N ILE A 20 1.90 -3.39 -8.95
CA ILE A 20 1.94 -4.30 -7.81
C ILE A 20 1.79 -5.75 -8.31
N ARG A 21 2.87 -6.54 -8.23
CA ARG A 21 2.84 -7.97 -8.57
C ARG A 21 2.56 -8.81 -7.32
N GLU A 22 1.61 -9.72 -7.50
CA GLU A 22 1.12 -10.80 -6.64
C GLU A 22 0.06 -10.52 -5.55
N PRO A 23 -0.92 -11.45 -5.38
CA PRO A 23 -2.12 -11.25 -4.56
C PRO A 23 -1.93 -11.69 -3.10
N ARG A 24 -0.83 -12.38 -2.77
CA ARG A 24 -0.66 -13.02 -1.46
C ARG A 24 0.32 -12.24 -0.60
N VAL A 25 -0.22 -11.62 0.44
CA VAL A 25 0.56 -11.07 1.55
C VAL A 25 0.93 -12.24 2.45
N THR A 26 2.22 -12.53 2.51
CA THR A 26 2.79 -13.59 3.36
C THR A 26 3.20 -13.06 4.74
N GLY A 27 3.21 -11.74 4.93
CA GLY A 27 3.65 -11.07 6.16
C GLY A 27 5.18 -10.85 6.21
N VAL A 28 5.91 -11.47 5.29
CA VAL A 28 7.37 -11.39 5.12
C VAL A 28 7.77 -10.16 4.29
N GLU A 29 6.80 -9.49 3.64
CA GLU A 29 7.06 -8.33 2.82
C GLU A 29 7.65 -7.17 3.63
N PRO A 30 8.59 -6.40 3.03
CA PRO A 30 9.13 -5.22 3.69
C PRO A 30 8.01 -4.19 3.90
N PRO A 31 8.00 -3.48 5.05
CA PRO A 31 6.92 -2.56 5.42
C PRO A 31 6.59 -1.53 4.34
N GLY A 32 7.61 -0.94 3.70
CA GLY A 32 7.41 0.04 2.64
C GLY A 32 6.74 -0.50 1.38
N ALA A 33 6.97 -1.76 1.01
CA ALA A 33 6.29 -2.35 -0.15
C ALA A 33 4.80 -2.59 0.15
N LEU A 34 4.51 -3.05 1.36
CA LEU A 34 3.15 -3.30 1.82
C LEU A 34 2.39 -1.97 2.01
N ALA A 35 3.04 -0.91 2.49
CA ALA A 35 2.43 0.42 2.64
C ALA A 35 2.06 1.02 1.28
N VAL A 36 2.93 0.85 0.28
CA VAL A 36 2.66 1.29 -1.10
C VAL A 36 1.53 0.46 -1.72
N ARG A 37 1.49 -0.85 -1.49
CA ARG A 37 0.38 -1.71 -1.94
C ARG A 37 -0.95 -1.28 -1.33
N ALA A 38 -0.99 -1.04 -0.01
CA ALA A 38 -2.18 -0.57 0.69
C ALA A 38 -2.73 0.74 0.07
N ALA A 39 -1.86 1.71 -0.16
CA ALA A 39 -2.23 2.99 -0.77
C ALA A 39 -2.76 2.83 -2.21
N ILE A 40 -2.14 1.95 -3.01
CA ILE A 40 -2.56 1.66 -4.38
C ILE A 40 -3.92 0.95 -4.41
N LEU A 41 -4.14 -0.01 -3.52
CA LEU A 41 -5.41 -0.73 -3.40
C LEU A 41 -6.54 0.23 -3.00
N ALA A 42 -6.31 1.07 -2.00
CA ALA A 42 -7.27 2.09 -1.57
C ALA A 42 -7.64 3.05 -2.70
N ALA A 43 -6.63 3.54 -3.45
CA ALA A 43 -6.84 4.46 -4.56
C ALA A 43 -7.66 3.85 -5.71
N ASN A 44 -7.66 2.52 -5.85
CA ASN A 44 -8.40 1.76 -6.86
C ASN A 44 -9.72 1.15 -6.34
N GLY A 45 -10.13 1.46 -5.10
CA GLY A 45 -11.41 0.99 -4.52
C GLY A 45 -11.36 -0.42 -3.89
N TYR A 46 -10.17 -1.02 -3.74
CA TYR A 46 -10.00 -2.31 -3.06
C TYR A 46 -9.80 -2.09 -1.55
N GLU A 47 -10.83 -1.62 -0.88
CA GLU A 47 -10.75 -1.17 0.52
C GLU A 47 -10.40 -2.30 1.50
N ASP A 48 -10.97 -3.48 1.34
CA ASP A 48 -10.72 -4.61 2.25
C ASP A 48 -9.25 -5.05 2.23
N GLY A 49 -8.66 -5.15 1.04
CA GLY A 49 -7.25 -5.47 0.87
C GLY A 49 -6.34 -4.37 1.43
N ALA A 50 -6.69 -3.11 1.21
CA ALA A 50 -5.95 -1.97 1.73
C ALA A 50 -5.96 -1.91 3.27
N ARG A 51 -7.12 -2.15 3.89
CA ARG A 51 -7.26 -2.21 5.36
C ARG A 51 -6.52 -3.40 5.96
N ASN A 52 -6.57 -4.56 5.31
CA ASN A 52 -5.82 -5.73 5.76
C ASN A 52 -4.31 -5.44 5.79
N ASP A 53 -3.77 -4.85 4.72
CA ASP A 53 -2.37 -4.46 4.65
C ASP A 53 -2.00 -3.41 5.72
N ALA A 54 -2.85 -2.40 5.90
CA ALA A 54 -2.64 -1.37 6.92
C ALA A 54 -2.61 -1.96 8.34
N ARG A 55 -3.47 -2.95 8.64
CA ARG A 55 -3.48 -3.66 9.93
C ARG A 55 -2.22 -4.51 10.14
N LEU A 56 -1.70 -5.14 9.09
CA LEU A 56 -0.44 -5.88 9.17
C LEU A 56 0.76 -4.95 9.42
N LEU A 57 0.67 -3.69 8.97
CA LEU A 57 1.70 -2.67 9.16
C LEU A 57 1.63 -1.95 10.50
N SER A 58 0.44 -1.80 11.09
CA SER A 58 0.29 -1.09 12.37
C SER A 58 1.05 -1.74 13.52
N ALA A 59 1.35 -3.05 13.41
CA ALA A 59 2.16 -3.80 14.35
C ALA A 59 3.69 -3.67 14.15
N LYS A 60 4.14 -3.01 13.08
CA LYS A 60 5.58 -2.89 12.72
C LYS A 60 6.12 -1.48 13.00
N PRO A 61 7.44 -1.32 13.26
CA PRO A 61 8.07 -0.01 13.29
C PRO A 61 8.11 0.56 11.87
N LEU A 62 7.33 1.62 11.63
CA LEU A 62 7.19 2.28 10.33
C LEU A 62 7.96 3.59 10.27
N LEU A 63 8.53 3.87 9.10
CA LEU A 63 9.03 5.20 8.77
C LEU A 63 7.87 6.21 8.69
N PRO A 64 8.11 7.52 8.90
CA PRO A 64 7.07 8.54 8.78
C PRO A 64 6.35 8.52 7.43
N GLU A 65 7.08 8.29 6.35
CA GLU A 65 6.55 8.24 4.99
C GLU A 65 5.61 7.04 4.79
N GLU A 66 5.97 5.88 5.35
CA GLU A 66 5.15 4.67 5.28
C GLU A 66 3.86 4.82 6.11
N ARG A 67 3.98 5.44 7.29
CA ARG A 67 2.84 5.76 8.15
C ARG A 67 1.86 6.72 7.46
N ALA A 68 2.38 7.74 6.78
CA ALA A 68 1.55 8.70 6.04
C ALA A 68 0.73 8.03 4.92
N LEU A 69 1.27 6.98 4.27
CA LEU A 69 0.56 6.25 3.21
C LEU A 69 -0.64 5.45 3.74
N ILE A 70 -0.57 4.93 4.96
CA ILE A 70 -1.61 4.05 5.52
C ILE A 70 -2.51 4.74 6.55
N ALA A 71 -2.16 5.94 7.03
CA ALA A 71 -2.93 6.65 8.05
C ALA A 71 -4.43 6.79 7.70
N PRO A 72 -4.84 7.08 6.45
CA PRO A 72 -6.26 7.15 6.08
C PRO A 72 -7.01 5.81 6.16
N LEU A 73 -6.28 4.69 6.20
CA LEU A 73 -6.82 3.32 6.15
C LEU A 73 -7.01 2.70 7.54
N LEU A 74 -6.50 3.35 8.58
CA LEU A 74 -6.53 2.88 9.96
C LEU A 74 -7.68 3.48 10.79
N GLN A 75 -8.58 4.23 10.15
CA GLN A 75 -9.77 4.81 10.77
C GLN A 75 -10.88 3.77 10.98
#